data_AF-A0A812W4Z2-F1
#
_entry.id   AF-A0A812W4Z2-F1
#
_cell.length_a   1.000
_cell.length_b   1.000
_cell.length_c   1.000
_cell.angle_alpha   90.00
_cell.angle_beta   90.00
_cell.angle_gamma   90.00
#
_symmetry.space_group_name_H-M   'P 1'
#
loop_
_entity.id
_entity.type
_entity.pdbx_description
1 polymer ?
#
loop_
_entity_poly.entity_id
_entity_poly.type
_entity_poly.pdbx_seq_one_letter_code
_entity_poly.pdbx_strand_id
1 'polypeptide(L)'
;MKTWCSRGWCRLERAARELSPKSAWILIQSETSIEVVGTVLSLPSGPVGEGDFEIEEDRQKLAPVMRQILIRKLLHCLRVGDLPGFRRHLNLQTVHLRGLQVEPVSGLLPSREGGDDAEEFLHQNGSRKIGEADSAGWWPLHYAALAGNAEVLRGLLEKRANVNRRTSKDQPELGFPFGTSALDLAVFFKHHE
;
A
#
# COMPACT_ATOMS: atom_id res chain seq x y z
N MET A 1 -4.60 -18.23 -21.89
CA MET A 1 -4.32 -18.22 -20.44
C MET A 1 -3.03 -17.46 -20.20
N LYS A 2 -3.07 -16.33 -19.50
CA LYS A 2 -1.87 -15.52 -19.22
C LYS A 2 -1.14 -16.12 -18.01
N THR A 3 -0.44 -17.24 -18.20
CA THR A 3 0.35 -17.92 -17.15
C THR A 3 1.49 -17.06 -16.60
N TRP A 4 1.97 -16.08 -17.37
CA TRP A 4 3.04 -15.19 -16.95
C TRP A 4 2.67 -14.34 -15.72
N CYS A 5 1.50 -13.69 -15.73
CA CYS A 5 1.12 -12.78 -14.65
C CYS A 5 0.77 -13.49 -13.33
N SER A 6 0.51 -14.80 -13.39
CA SER A 6 0.18 -15.56 -12.19
C SER A 6 1.41 -15.93 -11.37
N ARG A 7 2.61 -16.00 -11.96
CA ARG A 7 3.86 -16.40 -11.29
C ARG A 7 4.36 -15.38 -10.28
N GLY A 8 4.84 -15.85 -9.13
CA GLY A 8 5.37 -14.99 -8.06
C GLY A 8 6.52 -14.07 -8.51
N TRP A 9 7.45 -14.58 -9.31
CA TRP A 9 8.57 -13.77 -9.85
C TRP A 9 8.11 -12.62 -10.75
N CYS A 10 7.15 -12.86 -11.65
CA CYS A 10 6.63 -11.83 -12.55
C CYS A 10 5.86 -10.75 -11.77
N ARG A 11 5.16 -11.15 -10.70
CA ARG A 11 4.50 -10.21 -9.78
C ARG A 11 5.53 -9.36 -9.03
N LEU A 12 6.68 -9.91 -8.63
CA LEU A 12 7.76 -9.15 -8.02
C LEU A 12 8.36 -8.13 -8.99
N GLU A 13 8.63 -8.54 -10.24
CA GLU A 13 9.15 -7.63 -11.28
C GLU A 13 8.20 -6.44 -11.48
N ARG A 14 6.90 -6.71 -11.58
CA ARG A 14 5.87 -5.68 -11.66
C ARG A 14 5.88 -4.76 -10.43
N ALA A 15 5.86 -5.33 -9.23
CA ALA A 15 5.89 -4.55 -7.99
C ALA A 15 7.14 -3.65 -7.91
N ALA A 16 8.29 -4.14 -8.39
CA ALA A 16 9.52 -3.36 -8.49
C ALA A 16 9.39 -2.17 -9.46
N ARG A 17 8.65 -2.32 -10.57
CA ARG A 17 8.35 -1.23 -11.51
C ARG A 17 7.40 -0.21 -10.92
N GLU A 18 6.30 -0.66 -10.33
CA GLU A 18 5.28 0.19 -9.70
C GLU A 18 5.85 1.02 -8.53
N LEU A 19 6.71 0.41 -7.71
CA LEU A 19 7.37 1.07 -6.58
C LEU A 19 8.64 1.83 -6.96
N SER A 20 9.00 1.88 -8.25
CA SER A 20 10.12 2.69 -8.70
C SER A 20 9.77 4.20 -8.68
N PRO A 21 10.76 5.11 -8.78
CA PRO A 21 10.49 6.54 -8.91
C PRO A 21 9.73 6.90 -10.19
N LYS A 22 9.82 6.08 -11.24
CA LYS A 22 9.12 6.26 -12.53
C LYS A 22 8.18 5.08 -12.75
N SER A 23 6.96 5.19 -12.24
CA SER A 23 5.98 4.11 -12.19
C SER A 23 5.15 3.93 -13.47
N ALA A 24 5.30 4.79 -14.48
CA ALA A 24 4.60 4.65 -15.76
C ALA A 24 5.37 3.74 -16.73
N TRP A 25 4.73 2.70 -17.24
CA TRP A 25 5.34 1.76 -18.17
C TRP A 25 4.30 1.15 -19.12
N ILE A 26 4.80 0.56 -20.20
CA ILE A 26 4.00 -0.08 -21.25
C ILE A 26 4.24 -1.59 -21.16
N LEU A 27 3.18 -2.36 -21.02
CA LEU A 27 3.23 -3.82 -21.05
C LEU A 27 2.85 -4.32 -22.45
N ILE A 28 3.76 -5.03 -23.09
CA ILE A 28 3.46 -5.76 -24.32
C ILE A 28 3.00 -7.15 -23.92
N GLN A 29 1.73 -7.47 -24.15
CA GLN A 29 1.13 -8.74 -23.73
C GLN A 29 1.17 -9.81 -24.83
N SER A 30 1.15 -9.38 -26.08
CA SER A 30 1.29 -10.23 -27.27
C SER A 30 1.72 -9.36 -28.46
N GLU A 31 1.95 -9.99 -29.61
CA GLU A 31 2.24 -9.30 -30.87
C GLU A 31 1.16 -8.26 -31.26
N THR A 32 -0.08 -8.42 -30.78
CA THR A 32 -1.22 -7.56 -31.14
C THR A 32 -1.82 -6.81 -29.95
N SER A 33 -1.25 -6.93 -28.75
CA SER A 33 -1.85 -6.36 -27.53
C SER A 33 -0.83 -5.60 -26.70
N ILE A 34 -1.10 -4.32 -26.48
CA ILE A 34 -0.31 -3.40 -25.66
C ILE A 34 -1.22 -2.76 -24.62
N GLU A 35 -0.74 -2.64 -23.39
CA GLU A 35 -1.47 -2.02 -22.30
C GLU A 35 -0.57 -0.99 -21.61
N VAL A 36 -1.06 0.25 -21.48
CA VAL A 36 -0.38 1.28 -20.70
C VAL A 36 -0.75 1.04 -19.24
N VAL A 37 0.22 0.58 -18.46
CA VAL A 37 0.00 0.31 -17.04
C VAL A 37 0.29 1.59 -16.27
N GLY A 38 -0.78 2.32 -15.97
CA GLY A 38 -0.73 3.59 -15.23
C GLY A 38 -1.25 3.50 -13.80
N THR A 39 -1.96 2.43 -13.44
CA THR A 39 -2.66 2.32 -12.14
C THR A 39 -2.58 0.90 -11.58
N VAL A 40 -2.72 0.74 -10.25
CA VAL A 40 -2.82 -0.59 -9.60
C VAL A 40 -4.03 -1.39 -10.12
N LEU A 41 -5.07 -0.73 -10.66
CA LEU A 41 -6.23 -1.38 -11.27
C LEU A 41 -5.92 -2.12 -12.58
N SER A 42 -4.85 -1.75 -13.29
CA SER A 42 -4.58 -2.26 -14.64
C SER A 42 -4.21 -3.75 -14.65
N LEU A 43 -3.79 -4.34 -13.51
CA LEU A 43 -3.38 -5.74 -13.47
C LEU A 43 -3.86 -6.42 -12.17
N PRO A 44 -4.94 -7.22 -12.21
CA PRO A 44 -5.53 -7.87 -11.03
C PRO A 44 -4.71 -9.07 -10.51
N SER A 45 -3.43 -9.18 -10.87
CA SER A 45 -2.56 -10.30 -10.49
C SER A 45 -2.04 -10.23 -9.06
N GLY A 46 -2.82 -9.73 -8.10
CA GLY A 46 -2.57 -9.81 -6.65
C GLY A 46 -1.16 -9.41 -6.15
N PRO A 47 -0.84 -9.67 -4.88
CA PRO A 47 0.50 -9.52 -4.32
C PRO A 47 1.44 -10.67 -4.72
N VAL A 48 2.73 -10.50 -4.44
CA VAL A 48 3.80 -11.46 -4.79
C VAL A 48 3.59 -12.80 -4.10
N GLY A 49 3.23 -12.77 -2.81
CA GLY A 49 3.03 -13.98 -2.02
C GLY A 49 1.77 -14.79 -2.38
N GLU A 50 0.87 -14.25 -3.19
CA GLU A 50 -0.30 -14.97 -3.75
C GLU A 50 -0.05 -15.44 -5.19
N GLY A 51 1.20 -15.39 -5.66
CA GLY A 51 1.57 -15.90 -6.97
C GLY A 51 1.75 -17.42 -6.98
N ASP A 52 1.77 -17.99 -8.18
CA ASP A 52 2.11 -19.39 -8.40
C ASP A 52 3.63 -19.57 -8.28
N PHE A 53 4.05 -20.56 -7.49
CA PHE A 53 5.44 -20.97 -7.32
C PHE A 53 5.55 -22.46 -7.67
N GLU A 54 6.52 -22.79 -8.53
CA GLU A 54 6.86 -24.18 -8.83
C GLU A 54 7.67 -24.80 -7.67
N ILE A 55 8.49 -23.97 -7.02
CA ILE A 55 9.29 -24.29 -5.84
C ILE A 55 8.84 -23.34 -4.72
N GLU A 56 8.22 -23.88 -3.68
CA GLU A 56 7.62 -23.09 -2.60
C GLU A 56 8.68 -22.29 -1.81
N GLU A 57 9.90 -22.82 -1.69
CA GLU A 57 11.03 -22.14 -1.06
C GLU A 57 11.41 -20.84 -1.75
N ASP A 58 11.14 -20.70 -3.06
CA ASP A 58 11.41 -19.45 -3.79
C ASP A 58 10.55 -18.30 -3.28
N ARG A 59 9.35 -18.59 -2.75
CA ARG A 59 8.48 -17.57 -2.14
C ARG A 59 9.20 -16.82 -1.03
N GLN A 60 9.93 -17.55 -0.18
CA GLN A 60 10.67 -16.95 0.93
C GLN A 60 11.96 -16.25 0.48
N LYS A 61 12.53 -16.64 -0.67
CA LYS A 61 13.65 -15.89 -1.28
C LYS A 61 13.20 -14.53 -1.81
N LEU A 62 11.95 -14.41 -2.28
CA LEU A 62 11.42 -13.12 -2.79
C LEU A 62 11.00 -12.17 -1.66
N ALA A 63 10.67 -12.69 -0.48
CA ALA A 63 10.25 -11.90 0.67
C ALA A 63 11.24 -10.77 1.08
N PRO A 64 12.54 -11.03 1.29
CA PRO A 64 13.49 -9.96 1.61
C PRO A 64 13.70 -8.98 0.44
N VAL A 65 13.57 -9.44 -0.80
CA VAL A 65 13.68 -8.57 -1.98
C VAL A 65 12.51 -7.58 -2.02
N MET A 66 11.29 -8.07 -1.82
CA MET A 66 10.08 -7.25 -1.77
C MET A 66 10.16 -6.21 -0.63
N ARG A 67 10.57 -6.64 0.57
CA ARG A 67 10.80 -5.73 1.70
C ARG A 67 11.84 -4.66 1.37
N GLN A 68 12.93 -5.02 0.72
CA GLN A 68 13.97 -4.07 0.34
C GLN A 68 13.48 -3.03 -0.69
N ILE A 69 12.62 -3.43 -1.62
CA ILE A 69 11.96 -2.51 -2.57
C ILE A 69 11.09 -1.49 -1.82
N LEU A 70 10.28 -1.95 -0.87
CA LEU A 70 9.43 -1.08 -0.04
C LEU A 70 10.26 -0.08 0.78
N ILE A 71 11.32 -0.55 1.46
CA ILE A 71 12.24 0.33 2.20
C ILE A 71 12.80 1.42 1.29
N ARG A 72 13.26 1.07 0.08
CA ARG A 72 13.82 2.04 -0.87
C ARG A 72 12.78 3.07 -1.30
N LYS A 73 11.53 2.64 -1.57
CA LYS A 73 10.44 3.55 -1.93
C LYS A 73 10.07 4.49 -0.78
N LEU A 74 9.94 3.97 0.44
CA LEU A 74 9.63 4.77 1.63
C LEU A 74 10.72 5.83 1.89
N LEU A 75 12.00 5.41 1.87
CA LEU A 75 13.12 6.34 2.02
C LEU A 75 13.21 7.36 0.87
N HIS A 76 12.83 6.98 -0.34
CA HIS A 76 12.75 7.91 -1.47
C HIS A 76 11.66 8.96 -1.25
N CYS A 77 10.45 8.57 -0.85
CA CYS A 77 9.37 9.50 -0.52
C CYS A 77 9.79 10.50 0.56
N LEU A 78 10.44 10.03 1.63
CA LEU A 78 10.98 10.90 2.68
C LEU A 78 12.05 11.87 2.13
N ARG A 79 12.96 11.38 1.29
CA ARG A 79 14.03 12.20 0.69
C ARG A 79 13.50 13.33 -0.18
N VAL A 80 12.44 13.09 -0.95
CA VAL A 80 11.83 14.10 -1.85
C VAL A 80 10.73 14.91 -1.15
N GLY A 81 10.39 14.61 0.10
CA GLY A 81 9.34 15.30 0.86
C GLY A 81 7.91 14.91 0.47
N ASP A 82 7.72 13.81 -0.23
CA ASP A 82 6.39 13.28 -0.59
C ASP A 82 5.76 12.53 0.59
N LEU A 83 5.23 13.30 1.55
CA LEU A 83 4.57 12.74 2.75
C LEU A 83 3.31 11.93 2.41
N PRO A 84 2.41 12.37 1.51
CA PRO A 84 1.26 11.55 1.12
C PRO A 84 1.68 10.23 0.48
N GLY A 85 2.68 10.23 -0.41
CA GLY A 85 3.21 9.00 -0.99
C GLY A 85 3.86 8.09 0.04
N PHE A 86 4.63 8.66 0.97
CA PHE A 86 5.18 7.90 2.10
C PHE A 86 4.08 7.17 2.88
N ARG A 87 3.03 7.88 3.30
CA ARG A 87 1.88 7.29 4.04
C ARG A 87 1.18 6.23 3.21
N ARG A 88 0.89 6.48 1.93
CA ARG A 88 0.26 5.49 1.05
C ARG A 88 1.08 4.20 0.98
N HIS A 89 2.38 4.30 0.70
CA HIS A 89 3.24 3.12 0.60
C HIS A 89 3.48 2.41 1.94
N LEU A 90 3.52 3.17 3.04
CA LEU A 90 3.66 2.60 4.38
C LEU A 90 2.44 1.76 4.74
N ASN A 91 1.24 2.17 4.33
CA ASN A 91 0.02 1.42 4.64
C ASN A 91 -0.27 0.32 3.60
N LEU A 92 0.10 0.52 2.33
CA LEU A 92 0.00 -0.52 1.29
C LEU A 92 0.96 -1.70 1.47
N GLN A 93 1.97 -1.56 2.33
CA GLN A 93 2.93 -2.65 2.56
C GLN A 93 2.25 -3.94 3.02
N THR A 94 1.15 -3.85 3.77
CA THR A 94 0.40 -5.02 4.25
C THR A 94 -0.19 -5.81 3.08
N VAL A 95 -0.61 -5.10 2.03
CA VAL A 95 -1.07 -5.70 0.78
C VAL A 95 0.10 -6.29 0.01
N HIS A 96 1.19 -5.55 -0.19
CA HIS A 96 2.35 -6.03 -0.96
C HIS A 96 3.04 -7.25 -0.34
N LEU A 97 3.07 -7.33 1.00
CA LEU A 97 3.72 -8.40 1.76
C LEU A 97 2.80 -9.60 2.06
N ARG A 98 1.53 -9.54 1.67
CA ARG A 98 0.58 -10.64 1.90
C ARG A 98 1.07 -11.94 1.25
N GLY A 99 1.05 -13.02 2.04
CA GLY A 99 1.55 -14.34 1.64
C GLY A 99 3.09 -14.48 1.68
N LEU A 100 3.83 -13.47 2.12
CA LEU A 100 5.27 -13.54 2.38
C LEU A 100 5.50 -13.58 3.90
N GLN A 101 6.36 -14.48 4.37
CA GLN A 101 6.67 -14.58 5.81
C GLN A 101 7.79 -13.58 6.14
N VAL A 102 7.43 -12.29 6.21
CA VAL A 102 8.40 -11.22 6.45
C VAL A 102 7.80 -10.09 7.28
N GLU A 103 8.60 -9.58 8.21
CA GLU A 103 8.26 -8.42 9.02
C GLU A 103 7.97 -7.19 8.14
N PRO A 104 6.83 -6.49 8.35
CA PRO A 104 6.60 -5.19 7.74
C PRO A 104 7.74 -4.20 8.04
N VAL A 105 7.88 -3.21 7.16
CA VAL A 105 8.74 -2.06 7.39
C VAL A 105 8.13 -1.19 8.49
N SER A 106 8.79 -1.19 9.63
CA SER A 106 8.50 -0.37 10.82
C SER A 106 9.77 0.36 11.27
N GLY A 107 9.63 1.30 12.21
CA GLY A 107 10.78 1.95 12.87
C GLY A 107 11.54 2.96 12.00
N LEU A 108 10.93 3.45 10.91
CA LEU A 108 11.51 4.56 10.14
C LEU A 108 11.47 5.87 10.93
N LEU A 109 10.54 5.98 11.88
CA LEU A 109 10.47 7.03 12.89
C LEU A 109 10.67 6.38 14.27
N PRO A 110 11.32 7.07 15.22
CA PRO A 110 11.49 6.55 16.58
C PRO A 110 10.12 6.34 17.22
N SER A 111 9.89 5.21 17.89
CA SER A 111 8.61 4.92 18.54
C SER A 111 8.28 5.93 19.63
N ARG A 112 6.99 6.17 19.85
CA ARG A 112 6.50 7.03 20.92
C ARG A 112 6.33 6.21 22.20
N GLU A 113 6.95 6.63 23.30
CA GLU A 113 6.77 5.96 24.59
C GLU A 113 5.36 6.22 25.14
N GLY A 114 4.67 5.14 25.54
CA GLY A 114 3.42 5.21 26.29
C GLY A 114 2.16 5.61 25.51
N GLY A 115 2.19 5.61 24.16
CA GLY A 115 1.01 5.82 23.32
C GLY A 115 0.21 4.54 23.07
N ASP A 116 -1.07 4.67 22.75
CA ASP A 116 -1.88 3.57 22.21
C ASP A 116 -1.53 3.27 20.73
N ASP A 117 -2.04 2.17 20.19
CA ASP A 117 -1.76 1.75 18.81
C ASP A 117 -2.19 2.80 17.77
N ALA A 118 -3.25 3.57 18.04
CA ALA A 118 -3.70 4.63 17.14
C ALA A 118 -2.75 5.85 17.19
N GLU A 119 -2.21 6.19 18.37
CA GLU A 119 -1.21 7.25 18.54
C GLU A 119 0.12 6.87 17.90
N GLU A 120 0.58 5.64 18.09
CA GLU A 120 1.78 5.14 17.41
C GLU A 120 1.56 5.11 15.89
N PHE A 121 0.39 4.68 15.42
CA PHE A 121 0.06 4.72 13.99
C PHE A 121 0.10 6.14 13.42
N LEU A 122 -0.52 7.11 14.10
CA LEU A 122 -0.51 8.51 13.69
C LEU A 122 0.92 9.04 13.64
N HIS A 123 1.72 8.72 14.66
CA HIS A 123 3.12 9.12 14.77
C HIS A 123 3.98 8.53 13.64
N GLN A 124 3.88 7.22 13.38
CA GLN A 124 4.58 6.54 12.28
C GLN A 124 4.15 7.05 10.91
N ASN A 125 2.91 7.52 10.77
CA ASN A 125 2.42 8.19 9.56
C ASN A 125 2.79 9.69 9.50
N GLY A 126 3.51 10.23 10.47
CA GLY A 126 3.82 11.67 10.55
C GLY A 126 2.57 12.55 10.57
N SER A 127 1.47 12.05 11.15
CA SER A 127 0.19 12.73 11.26
C SER A 127 0.02 13.25 12.69
N ARG A 128 -0.20 14.57 12.83
CA ARG A 128 -0.30 15.21 14.16
C ARG A 128 -1.74 15.24 14.71
N LYS A 129 -2.74 15.12 13.83
CA LYS A 129 -4.15 15.30 14.18
C LYS A 129 -5.03 14.31 13.43
N ILE A 130 -6.06 13.81 14.11
CA ILE A 130 -7.03 12.85 13.59
C ILE A 130 -8.06 13.54 12.67
N GLY A 131 -8.37 14.81 12.97
CA GLY A 131 -9.42 15.59 12.32
C GLY A 131 -8.99 16.42 11.12
N GLU A 132 -7.80 16.16 10.55
CA GLU A 132 -7.30 16.93 9.40
C GLU A 132 -6.92 15.99 8.25
N ALA A 133 -7.32 16.37 7.05
CA ALA A 133 -6.85 15.75 5.83
C ALA A 133 -5.45 16.26 5.47
N ASP A 134 -4.68 15.46 4.76
CA ASP A 134 -3.40 15.88 4.22
C ASP A 134 -3.52 16.57 2.85
N SER A 135 -2.37 16.92 2.27
CA SER A 135 -2.31 17.60 0.98
C SER A 135 -2.82 16.75 -0.20
N ALA A 136 -2.95 15.43 -0.05
CA ALA A 136 -3.59 14.55 -1.01
C ALA A 136 -5.09 14.36 -0.72
N GLY A 137 -5.64 15.01 0.29
CA GLY A 137 -7.05 14.90 0.66
C GLY A 137 -7.41 13.63 1.42
N TRP A 138 -6.41 12.92 1.95
CA TRP A 138 -6.60 11.71 2.73
C TRP A 138 -6.61 12.01 4.22
N TRP A 139 -7.41 11.27 4.95
CA TRP A 139 -7.53 11.36 6.42
C TRP A 139 -6.85 10.14 7.06
N PRO A 140 -6.41 10.21 8.33
CA PRO A 140 -5.82 9.06 9.02
C PRO A 140 -6.64 7.77 8.93
N LEU A 141 -7.97 7.89 8.94
CA LEU A 141 -8.87 6.75 8.79
C LEU A 141 -8.73 6.04 7.43
N HIS A 142 -8.50 6.79 6.34
CA HIS A 142 -8.28 6.20 5.01
C HIS A 142 -6.97 5.39 4.98
N TYR A 143 -5.93 5.87 5.65
CA TYR A 143 -4.66 5.16 5.77
C TYR A 143 -4.78 3.91 6.65
N ALA A 144 -5.52 3.97 7.75
CA ALA A 144 -5.79 2.81 8.61
C ALA A 144 -6.60 1.73 7.86
N ALA A 145 -7.61 2.14 7.08
CA ALA A 145 -8.36 1.24 6.21
C ALA A 145 -7.51 0.66 5.09
N LEU A 146 -6.60 1.45 4.52
CA LEU A 146 -5.63 0.98 3.52
C LEU A 146 -4.71 -0.11 4.10
N ALA A 147 -4.28 0.04 5.36
CA ALA A 147 -3.45 -0.93 6.07
C ALA A 147 -4.20 -2.21 6.45
N GLY A 148 -5.53 -2.15 6.61
CA GLY A 148 -6.33 -3.27 7.11
C GLY A 148 -6.14 -3.52 8.60
N ASN A 149 -5.75 -2.51 9.37
CA ASN A 149 -5.53 -2.65 10.82
C ASN A 149 -6.80 -2.26 11.59
N ALA A 150 -7.60 -3.26 11.95
CA ALA A 150 -8.86 -3.08 12.66
C ALA A 150 -8.69 -2.44 14.05
N GLU A 151 -7.59 -2.73 14.77
CA GLU A 151 -7.33 -2.12 16.08
C GLU A 151 -7.04 -0.63 15.97
N VAL A 152 -6.21 -0.24 14.99
CA VAL A 152 -5.97 1.19 14.71
C VAL A 152 -7.25 1.89 14.27
N LEU A 153 -8.09 1.24 13.43
CA LEU A 153 -9.39 1.78 13.05
C LEU A 153 -10.28 2.00 14.28
N ARG A 154 -10.38 1.01 15.17
CA ARG A 154 -11.12 1.12 16.45
C ARG A 154 -10.59 2.29 17.28
N GLY A 155 -9.29 2.35 17.54
CA GLY A 155 -8.68 3.42 18.33
C GLY A 155 -8.88 4.82 17.74
N LEU A 156 -8.82 4.97 16.41
CA LEU A 156 -9.14 6.24 15.75
C LEU A 156 -10.61 6.64 15.93
N LEU A 157 -11.55 5.68 15.85
CA LEU A 157 -12.98 5.93 16.07
C LEU A 157 -13.29 6.30 17.53
N GLU A 158 -12.66 5.64 18.49
CA GLU A 158 -12.75 5.99 19.91
C GLU A 158 -12.26 7.42 20.19
N LYS A 159 -11.22 7.85 19.48
CA LYS A 159 -10.73 9.23 19.46
C LYS A 159 -11.58 10.18 18.60
N ARG A 160 -12.82 9.79 18.25
CA ARG A 160 -13.82 10.57 17.51
C ARG A 160 -13.41 10.94 16.07
N ALA A 161 -12.63 10.09 15.40
CA ALA A 161 -12.46 10.20 13.95
C ALA A 161 -13.83 10.10 13.25
N ASN A 162 -14.12 11.01 12.32
CA ASN A 162 -15.38 10.95 11.57
C ASN A 162 -15.28 9.87 10.49
N VAL A 163 -16.03 8.78 10.67
CA VAL A 163 -16.08 7.63 9.76
C VAL A 163 -16.64 7.96 8.38
N ASN A 164 -17.47 8.99 8.27
CA ASN A 164 -18.13 9.39 7.02
C ASN A 164 -17.27 10.35 6.18
N ARG A 165 -16.02 10.60 6.57
CA ARG A 165 -15.09 11.38 5.75
C ARG A 165 -14.78 10.63 4.46
N ARG A 166 -14.67 11.41 3.39
CA ARG A 166 -14.32 10.94 2.06
C ARG A 166 -13.08 11.70 1.59
N THR A 167 -12.32 11.09 0.69
CA THR A 167 -11.16 11.75 0.06
C THR A 167 -11.60 13.01 -0.68
N SER A 168 -10.78 14.06 -0.65
CA SER A 168 -11.09 15.31 -1.35
C SER A 168 -10.38 15.49 -2.69
N LYS A 169 -9.51 14.55 -3.08
CA LYS A 169 -8.80 14.52 -4.35
C LYS A 169 -8.77 13.10 -4.93
N ASP A 170 -8.58 13.02 -6.24
CA ASP A 170 -8.31 11.76 -6.93
C ASP A 170 -6.96 11.18 -6.51
N GLN A 171 -6.86 9.85 -6.54
CA GLN A 171 -5.61 9.12 -6.41
C GLN A 171 -5.42 8.19 -7.63
N PRO A 172 -4.96 8.73 -8.77
CA PRO A 172 -4.85 7.97 -10.02
C PRO A 172 -3.97 6.73 -9.90
N GLU A 173 -2.88 6.79 -9.14
CA GLU A 173 -1.93 5.68 -8.96
C GLU A 173 -2.61 4.43 -8.38
N LEU A 174 -3.61 4.62 -7.52
CA LEU A 174 -4.42 3.54 -6.95
C LEU A 174 -5.73 3.32 -7.71
N GLY A 175 -6.04 4.18 -8.68
CA GLY A 175 -7.28 4.15 -9.44
C GLY A 175 -8.52 4.61 -8.68
N PHE A 176 -8.35 5.34 -7.58
CA PHE A 176 -9.47 5.82 -6.78
C PHE A 176 -9.86 7.26 -7.16
N PRO A 177 -11.15 7.54 -7.38
CA PRO A 177 -11.62 8.91 -7.55
C PRO A 177 -11.68 9.66 -6.22
N PHE A 178 -11.86 10.97 -6.28
CA PHE A 178 -12.28 11.79 -5.16
C PHE A 178 -13.61 11.23 -4.60
N GLY A 179 -13.87 11.50 -3.32
CA GLY A 179 -15.07 10.99 -2.67
C GLY A 179 -14.98 9.53 -2.23
N THR A 180 -13.82 8.88 -2.36
CA THR A 180 -13.60 7.51 -1.88
C THR A 180 -13.69 7.48 -0.35
N SER A 181 -14.45 6.54 0.21
CA SER A 181 -14.56 6.35 1.66
C SER A 181 -13.52 5.37 2.19
N ALA A 182 -13.30 5.36 3.51
CA ALA A 182 -12.46 4.35 4.16
C ALA A 182 -12.96 2.92 3.92
N LEU A 183 -14.28 2.71 3.85
CA LEU A 183 -14.87 1.39 3.57
C LEU A 183 -14.56 0.92 2.14
N ASP A 184 -14.63 1.82 1.15
CA ASP A 184 -14.31 1.50 -0.24
C ASP A 184 -12.87 0.95 -0.36
N LEU A 185 -11.92 1.54 0.38
CA LEU A 185 -10.54 1.07 0.46
C LEU A 185 -10.44 -0.32 1.09
N ALA A 186 -11.09 -0.53 2.23
CA ALA A 186 -11.04 -1.81 2.93
C ALA A 186 -11.60 -2.96 2.08
N VAL A 187 -12.74 -2.73 1.41
CA VAL A 187 -13.36 -3.69 0.50
C VAL A 187 -12.47 -3.96 -0.70
N PHE A 188 -11.93 -2.91 -1.33
CA PHE A 188 -11.08 -3.06 -2.51
C PHE A 188 -9.83 -3.91 -2.24
N PHE A 189 -9.16 -3.69 -1.10
CA PHE A 189 -7.96 -4.44 -0.72
C PHE A 189 -8.25 -5.78 -0.02
N LYS A 190 -9.52 -6.18 0.07
CA LYS A 190 -9.97 -7.45 0.68
C LYS A 190 -9.55 -7.58 2.15
N HIS A 191 -9.67 -6.49 2.90
CA HIS A 191 -9.53 -6.52 4.36
C HIS A 191 -10.87 -6.97 4.93
N HIS A 192 -10.96 -8.22 5.38
CA HIS A 192 -12.21 -8.87 5.80
C HIS A 192 -12.39 -8.93 7.33
N GLU A 193 -11.41 -8.43 8.08
CA GLU A 193 -11.34 -8.46 9.55
C GLU A 193 -11.39 -7.06 10.15
#